data_AF-A0A0G2FCK2-F1
#
_entry.id   AF-A0A0G2FCK2-F1
#
_cell.length_a   1.000
_cell.length_b   1.000
_cell.length_c   1.000
_cell.angle_alpha   90.00
_cell.angle_beta   90.00
_cell.angle_gamma   90.00
#
_symmetry.space_group_name_H-M   'P 1'
#
loop_
_entity.id
_entity.type
_entity.pdbx_description
1 polymer ?
#
loop_
_entity_poly.entity_id
_entity_poly.type
_entity_poly.pdbx_seq_one_letter_code
_entity_poly.pdbx_strand_id
1 'polypeptide(L)'
;MWRAKGVALSTATVWLCNFIVGVAAPPMLEQIGFGTYIFFGSFCILSGFWAIFLVPETKGKSLEQVDELFKDTVAQEEKEIIRAEIMDEASLREGQKYDSA
;
A
#
# COMPACT_ATOMS: atom_id res chain seq x y z
N MET A 1 9.27 -6.36 -6.31
CA MET A 1 8.25 -5.72 -7.18
C MET A 1 7.11 -5.08 -6.39
N TRP A 2 6.63 -5.72 -5.31
CA TRP A 2 5.52 -5.27 -4.44
C TRP A 2 5.73 -3.90 -3.78
N ARG A 3 6.95 -3.63 -3.28
CA ARG A 3 7.32 -2.33 -2.67
C ARG A 3 7.12 -1.15 -3.61
N ALA A 4 7.51 -1.29 -4.89
CA ALA A 4 7.38 -0.22 -5.87
C ALA A 4 5.90 0.07 -6.20
N LYS A 5 5.06 -0.97 -6.31
CA LYS A 5 3.62 -0.84 -6.50
C LYS A 5 2.96 -0.13 -5.30
N GLY A 6 3.31 -0.51 -4.07
CA GLY A 6 2.79 0.11 -2.85
C GLY A 6 3.19 1.59 -2.71
N VAL A 7 4.46 1.92 -3.01
CA VAL A 7 4.93 3.32 -3.00
C VAL A 7 4.26 4.15 -4.09
N ALA A 8 4.06 3.60 -5.29
CA ALA A 8 3.36 4.29 -6.37
C ALA A 8 1.90 4.60 -6.01
N LEU A 9 1.18 3.62 -5.43
CA LEU A 9 -0.20 3.82 -4.98
C LEU A 9 -0.28 4.87 -3.86
N SER A 10 0.57 4.77 -2.84
CA SER A 10 0.63 5.75 -1.75
C SER A 10 0.89 7.17 -2.28
N THR A 11 1.84 7.31 -3.20
CA THR A 11 2.16 8.60 -3.82
C THR A 11 0.96 9.13 -4.60
N ALA A 12 0.32 8.30 -5.43
CA ALA A 12 -0.88 8.69 -6.18
C ALA A 12 -2.01 9.15 -5.26
N THR A 13 -2.26 8.44 -4.15
CA THR A 13 -3.27 8.82 -3.16
C THR A 13 -2.96 10.16 -2.51
N VAL A 14 -1.70 10.42 -2.11
CA VAL A 14 -1.32 11.72 -1.51
C VAL A 14 -1.60 12.88 -2.47
N TRP A 15 -1.20 12.74 -3.74
CA TRP A 15 -1.43 13.78 -4.75
C TRP A 15 -2.92 13.96 -5.07
N LEU A 16 -3.69 12.88 -5.11
CA LEU A 16 -5.13 12.95 -5.30
C LEU A 16 -5.82 13.66 -4.13
N CYS A 17 -5.46 13.32 -2.89
CA CYS A 17 -5.98 13.99 -1.69
C CYS A 17 -5.63 15.48 -1.69
N ASN A 18 -4.40 15.86 -2.05
CA ASN A 18 -4.01 17.26 -2.18
C ASN A 18 -4.85 18.00 -3.23
N PHE A 19 -5.15 17.35 -4.36
CA PHE A 19 -6.02 17.92 -5.39
C PHE A 19 -7.45 18.13 -4.89
N ILE A 20 -8.03 17.11 -4.24
CA ILE A 20 -9.38 17.20 -3.65
C ILE A 20 -9.45 18.34 -2.64
N VAL A 21 -8.47 18.44 -1.74
CA VAL A 21 -8.39 19.53 -0.77
C VAL A 21 -8.22 20.88 -1.46
N GLY A 22 -7.40 20.97 -2.51
CA GLY A 22 -7.21 22.20 -3.29
C GLY A 22 -8.49 22.70 -3.96
N VAL A 23 -9.36 21.80 -4.42
CA VAL A 23 -10.67 22.14 -5.00
C VAL A 23 -11.73 22.39 -3.94
N ALA A 24 -11.70 21.65 -2.82
CA ALA A 24 -12.71 21.75 -1.76
C ALA A 24 -12.46 22.92 -0.79
N ALA A 25 -11.20 23.31 -0.56
CA ALA A 25 -10.87 24.36 0.40
C ALA A 25 -11.46 25.74 0.06
N PRO A 26 -11.43 26.24 -1.21
CA PRO A 26 -12.06 27.52 -1.56
C PRO A 26 -13.56 27.59 -1.25
N PRO A 27 -14.43 26.68 -1.74
CA PRO A 27 -15.86 26.75 -1.45
C PRO A 27 -16.20 26.47 0.02
N MET A 28 -15.39 25.69 0.73
CA MET A 28 -15.56 25.46 2.17
C MET A 28 -15.27 26.72 2.98
N LEU A 29 -14.19 27.43 2.66
CA LEU A 29 -13.85 28.70 3.32
C LEU A 29 -14.90 29.78 3.08
N GLU A 30 -15.46 29.86 1.88
CA GLU A 30 -16.51 30.84 1.55
C GLU A 30 -17.84 30.56 2.25
N GLN A 31 -18.26 29.29 2.35
CA GLN A 31 -19.56 28.95 2.93
C GLN A 31 -19.55 28.77 4.46
N ILE A 32 -18.48 28.18 5.00
CA ILE A 32 -18.45 27.70 6.39
C ILE A 32 -17.40 28.43 7.25
N GLY A 33 -16.48 29.18 6.63
CA GLY A 33 -15.47 30.00 7.32
C GLY A 33 -14.65 29.20 8.34
N PHE A 34 -14.86 29.49 9.63
CA PHE A 34 -14.16 28.82 10.74
C PHE A 34 -14.47 27.32 10.85
N GLY A 35 -15.63 26.86 10.36
CA GLY A 35 -16.01 25.45 10.37
C GLY A 35 -15.07 24.56 9.54
N THR A 36 -14.36 25.12 8.56
CA THR A 36 -13.37 24.40 7.73
C THR A 36 -12.24 23.85 8.60
N TYR A 37 -11.79 24.60 9.60
CA TYR A 37 -10.73 24.16 10.52
C TYR A 37 -11.20 23.01 11.42
N ILE A 38 -12.44 23.05 11.89
CA ILE A 38 -13.03 21.97 12.70
C ILE A 38 -13.21 20.70 11.86
N PHE A 39 -13.62 20.85 10.59
CA PHE A 39 -13.73 19.73 9.67
C PHE A 39 -12.39 19.02 9.46
N PHE A 40 -11.34 19.75 9.07
CA PHE A 40 -10.01 19.16 8.90
C PHE A 40 -9.43 18.64 10.22
N GLY A 41 -9.65 19.36 11.33
CA GLY A 41 -9.24 18.91 12.66
C GLY A 41 -9.87 17.58 13.07
N SER A 42 -11.15 17.37 12.75
CA SER A 42 -11.84 16.11 13.03
C SER A 42 -11.24 14.94 12.23
N PHE A 43 -10.86 15.17 10.97
CA PHE A 43 -10.17 14.19 10.14
C PHE A 43 -8.78 13.85 10.69
N CYS A 44 -8.03 14.83 11.21
CA CYS A 44 -6.75 14.57 11.87
C CYS A 44 -6.92 13.70 13.12
N ILE A 45 -7.95 13.95 13.94
CA ILE A 45 -8.24 13.14 15.12
C ILE A 45 -8.63 11.71 14.72
N LEU A 46 -9.52 11.55 13.74
CA LEU A 46 -9.90 10.24 13.18
C LEU A 46 -8.69 9.48 12.63
N SER A 47 -7.80 10.16 11.90
CA SER A 47 -6.55 9.58 11.40
C SER A 47 -5.63 9.15 12.54
N GLY A 48 -5.52 9.96 13.61
CA GLY A 48 -4.78 9.61 14.82
C GLY A 48 -5.34 8.36 15.49
N PHE A 49 -6.66 8.28 15.67
CA PHE A 49 -7.34 7.10 16.21
C PHE A 49 -7.10 5.86 15.35
N TRP A 50 -7.20 5.99 14.04
CA TRP A 50 -6.90 4.89 13.12
C TRP A 50 -5.44 4.44 13.26
N ALA A 51 -4.49 5.37 13.32
CA ALA A 51 -3.07 5.07 13.44
C ALA A 51 -2.73 4.34 14.75
N ILE A 52 -3.30 4.75 15.89
CA ILE A 52 -3.00 4.10 17.18
C ILE A 52 -3.59 2.69 17.31
N PHE A 53 -4.74 2.42 16.67
CA PHE A 53 -5.44 1.14 16.83
C PHE A 53 -5.11 0.13 15.73
N LEU A 54 -4.92 0.58 14.49
CA LEU A 54 -4.77 -0.31 13.33
C LEU A 54 -3.31 -0.42 12.83
N VAL A 55 -2.45 0.54 13.14
CA VAL A 55 -1.05 0.51 12.67
C VAL A 55 -0.15 0.01 13.80
N PRO A 56 0.41 -1.21 13.70
CA PRO A 56 1.36 -1.69 14.67
C PRO A 56 2.66 -0.87 14.58
N GLU A 57 3.34 -0.68 15.71
CA GLU A 57 4.56 0.13 15.72
C GLU A 57 5.68 -0.55 14.91
N THR A 58 6.19 0.17 13.92
CA THR A 58 7.20 -0.27 12.95
C THR A 58 8.60 0.27 13.27
N LYS A 59 8.72 1.21 14.20
CA LYS A 59 10.00 1.83 14.56
C LYS A 59 11.00 0.81 15.13
N GLY A 60 12.21 0.79 14.56
CA GLY A 60 13.34 -0.02 15.06
C GLY A 60 13.31 -1.50 14.65
N LYS A 61 12.40 -1.90 13.75
CA LYS A 61 12.35 -3.26 13.20
C LYS A 61 13.05 -3.33 11.83
N SER A 62 13.65 -4.49 11.52
CA SER A 62 14.16 -4.74 10.16
C SER A 62 13.01 -4.87 9.17
N LEU A 63 13.30 -4.70 7.86
CA LEU A 63 12.29 -4.85 6.82
C LEU A 63 11.68 -6.26 6.80
N GLU A 64 12.45 -7.31 7.12
CA GLU A 64 11.91 -8.67 7.23
C GLU A 64 10.95 -8.82 8.42
N GLN A 65 11.28 -8.20 9.56
CA GLN A 65 10.43 -8.24 10.75
C GLN A 65 9.13 -7.46 10.57
N VAL A 66 9.12 -6.42 9.73
CA VAL A 66 7.90 -5.70 9.35
C VAL A 66 7.03 -6.57 8.44
N ASP A 67 7.62 -7.27 7.45
CA ASP A 67 6.90 -8.22 6.58
C ASP A 67 6.22 -9.32 7.42
N GLU A 68 6.91 -9.82 8.44
CA GLU A 68 6.40 -10.83 9.37
C GLU A 68 5.30 -10.28 10.30
N LEU A 69 5.40 -9.02 10.73
CA LEU A 69 4.42 -8.36 11.60
C LEU A 69 3.08 -8.13 10.90
N PHE A 70 3.11 -7.81 9.61
CA PHE A 70 1.91 -7.60 8.80
C PHE A 70 1.31 -8.91 8.25
N LYS A 71 1.97 -10.07 8.44
CA LYS A 71 1.52 -11.41 8.00
C LYS A 71 0.83 -11.38 6.65
N ASP A 72 1.49 -10.75 5.68
CA ASP A 72 0.87 -10.33 4.43
C ASP A 72 0.46 -11.56 3.60
N THR A 73 -0.75 -12.06 3.85
CA THR A 73 -1.25 -13.35 3.34
C THR A 73 -1.41 -13.28 1.83
N VAL A 74 -1.74 -12.09 1.33
CA VAL A 74 -1.86 -11.76 -0.10
C VAL A 74 -0.48 -11.80 -0.78
N ALA A 75 0.57 -11.29 -0.13
CA ALA A 75 1.92 -11.34 -0.66
C ALA A 75 2.52 -12.75 -0.67
N GLN A 76 2.05 -13.64 0.23
CA GLN A 76 2.44 -15.05 0.22
C GLN A 76 1.75 -15.80 -0.93
N GLU A 77 0.45 -15.58 -1.17
CA GLU A 77 -0.27 -16.16 -2.32
C GLU A 77 0.35 -15.77 -3.66
N GLU A 78 0.66 -14.48 -3.88
CA GLU A 78 1.34 -14.04 -5.11
C GLU A 78 2.72 -14.70 -5.28
N LYS A 79 3.49 -14.86 -4.19
CA LYS A 79 4.79 -15.55 -4.23
C LYS A 79 4.64 -17.03 -4.58
N GLU A 80 3.63 -17.72 -4.07
CA GLU A 80 3.39 -19.14 -4.37
C GLU A 80 2.93 -19.35 -5.82
N ILE A 81 2.04 -18.50 -6.33
CA ILE A 81 1.59 -18.56 -7.73
C ILE A 81 2.76 -18.32 -8.69
N ILE A 82 3.55 -17.26 -8.45
CA ILE A 82 4.73 -16.95 -9.30
C ILE A 82 5.76 -18.08 -9.22
N ARG A 83 5.97 -18.67 -8.04
CA ARG A 83 6.93 -19.77 -7.88
C ARG A 83 6.44 -21.03 -8.60
N ALA A 84 5.15 -21.33 -8.57
CA ALA A 84 4.57 -22.45 -9.31
C ALA A 84 4.76 -22.27 -10.82
N GLU A 85 4.54 -21.06 -11.34
CA GLU A 85 4.70 -20.74 -12.76
C GLU A 85 6.17 -20.81 -13.23
N ILE A 86 7.12 -20.33 -12.41
CA ILE A 86 8.56 -20.46 -12.71
C ILE A 86 9.01 -21.93 -12.68
N MET A 87 8.49 -22.73 -11.75
CA MET A 87 8.81 -24.16 -11.68
C MET A 87 8.22 -24.93 -12.86
N ASP A 88 7.01 -24.57 -13.32
CA ASP A 88 6.40 -25.14 -14.52
C ASP A 88 7.21 -24.80 -15.78
N GLU A 89 7.59 -23.52 -15.96
CA GLU A 89 8.46 -23.10 -17.07
C GLU A 89 9.83 -23.81 -17.05
N ALA A 90 10.44 -23.96 -15.87
CA ALA A 90 11.72 -24.66 -15.73
C ALA A 90 11.58 -26.13 -16.12
N SER A 91 10.49 -26.78 -15.73
CA SER A 91 10.20 -28.17 -16.07
C SER A 91 10.02 -28.36 -17.58
N LEU A 92 9.30 -27.45 -18.25
CA LEU A 92 9.12 -27.52 -19.70
C LEU A 92 10.44 -27.26 -20.45
N ARG A 93 11.27 -26.34 -19.97
CA ARG A 93 12.60 -26.08 -20.56
C ARG A 93 13.54 -27.28 -20.42
N GLU A 94 13.52 -27.99 -19.29
CA GLU A 94 14.32 -29.21 -19.13
C GLU A 94 13.81 -30.36 -20.00
N GLY A 95 12.49 -30.52 -20.13
CA GLY A 95 11.87 -31.49 -21.04
C GLY A 95 12.27 -31.29 -22.50
N GLN A 96 12.26 -30.04 -22.99
CA GLN A 96 12.71 -29.74 -24.37
C GLN A 96 14.21 -30.00 -24.60
N LYS A 97 15.04 -29.85 -23.56
CA LYS A 97 16.49 -30.05 -23.64
C LYS A 97 16.86 -31.53 -23.72
N TYR A 98 16.06 -32.41 -23.13
CA TYR A 98 16.23 -33.86 -23.19
C TYR A 98 15.76 -34.46 -24.53
N ASP A 99 14.70 -33.88 -25.12
CA ASP A 99 14.15 -34.32 -26.42
C ASP A 99 15.02 -33.90 -27.63
N SER A 100 15.97 -32.98 -27.41
CA SER A 100 16.87 -32.43 -28.45
C SER A 100 18.28 -33.05 -28.45
N ALA A 101 18.55 -34.06 -27.61
CA ALA A 101 19.85 -34.73 -27.46
C ALA A 101 19.79 -36.19 -27.93
#